data_AF-A0A0F3L8J9-F1
#
_entry.id   AF-A0A0F3L8J9-F1
#
_cell.length_a   1.000
_cell.length_b   1.000
_cell.length_c   1.000
_cell.angle_alpha   90.00
_cell.angle_beta   90.00
_cell.angle_gamma   90.00
#
_symmetry.space_group_name_H-M   'P 1'
#
loop_
_entity.id
_entity.type
_entity.pdbx_description
1 polymer ?
#
loop_
_entity_poly.entity_id
_entity_poly.type
_entity_poly.pdbx_seq_one_letter_code
_entity_poly.pdbx_strand_id
1 'polypeptide(L)'
;MRNYLRRRGREQPEWAVRHRAKKRAEKLRIAFDLPLQAVIIPTFCPVLDVRLVIGEGRLPESPSLDRINPNKGYVVGNCRVISDKANRLKSNLDLIALKARAKFGPAGLRGDYAKVVDYVDREELLAQVRQKAAAGGGVADDLEKVADWLDRRFTNGPVR
;
A
#
# COMPACT_ATOMS: atom_id res chain seq x y z
N MET A 1 -7.02 28.86 6.72
CA MET A 1 -6.32 27.80 5.93
C MET A 1 -6.71 26.36 6.28
N ARG A 2 -6.85 25.96 7.56
CA ARG A 2 -7.22 24.57 7.94
C ARG A 2 -8.56 24.08 7.33
N ASN A 3 -9.57 24.94 7.26
CA ASN A 3 -10.88 24.59 6.67
C ASN A 3 -10.81 24.36 5.15
N TYR A 4 -9.98 25.13 4.43
CA TYR A 4 -9.75 24.94 3.00
C TYR A 4 -9.12 23.57 2.70
N LEU A 5 -8.07 23.19 3.45
CA LEU A 5 -7.41 21.89 3.26
C LEU A 5 -8.34 20.72 3.63
N ARG A 6 -9.19 20.88 4.65
CA ARG A 6 -10.20 19.89 5.01
C ARG A 6 -11.25 19.71 3.91
N ARG A 7 -11.79 20.80 3.36
CA ARG A 7 -12.77 20.76 2.27
C ARG A 7 -12.17 20.08 1.02
N ARG A 8 -11.00 20.56 0.58
CA ARG A 8 -10.30 19.99 -0.57
C ARG A 8 -10.02 18.50 -0.38
N GLY A 9 -9.67 18.06 0.83
CA GLY A 9 -9.39 16.66 1.09
C GLY A 9 -10.60 15.74 1.04
N ARG A 10 -11.83 16.27 1.18
CA ARG A 10 -13.06 15.51 0.95
C ARG A 10 -13.41 15.41 -0.53
N GLU A 11 -13.21 16.50 -1.27
CA GLU A 11 -13.44 16.58 -2.71
C GLU A 11 -12.38 15.81 -3.52
N GLN A 12 -11.14 15.73 -3.00
CA GLN A 12 -10.00 15.08 -3.64
C GLN A 12 -9.24 14.21 -2.62
N PRO A 13 -9.77 13.02 -2.28
CA PRO A 13 -9.19 12.15 -1.27
C PRO A 13 -7.79 11.63 -1.65
N GLU A 14 -7.52 11.39 -2.94
CA GLU A 14 -6.21 11.00 -3.49
C GLU A 14 -5.18 12.08 -3.19
N TRP A 15 -5.56 13.35 -3.40
CA TRP A 15 -4.71 14.49 -3.08
C TRP A 15 -4.39 14.54 -1.59
N ALA A 16 -5.39 14.31 -0.74
CA ALA A 16 -5.20 14.32 0.72
C ALA A 16 -4.26 13.20 1.18
N VAL A 17 -4.43 11.98 0.64
CA VAL A 17 -3.56 10.82 0.90
C VAL A 17 -2.13 11.12 0.46
N ARG A 18 -1.96 11.58 -0.79
CA ARG A 18 -0.65 11.95 -1.35
C ARG A 18 0.04 13.06 -0.56
N HIS A 19 -0.69 14.11 -0.22
CA HIS A 19 -0.16 15.25 0.53
C HIS A 19 0.32 14.82 1.92
N ARG A 20 -0.44 13.95 2.63
CA ARG A 20 0.01 13.37 3.90
C ARG A 20 1.28 12.53 3.72
N ALA A 21 1.36 11.76 2.64
CA ALA A 21 2.56 10.98 2.32
C ALA A 21 3.77 11.86 2.02
N LYS A 22 3.61 12.94 1.27
CA LYS A 22 4.68 13.92 0.98
C LYS A 22 5.27 14.50 2.27
N LYS A 23 4.41 14.94 3.20
CA LYS A 23 4.86 15.43 4.52
C LYS A 23 5.61 14.37 5.33
N ARG A 24 5.20 13.09 5.26
CA ARG A 24 5.95 11.98 5.88
C ARG A 24 7.30 11.78 5.20
N ALA A 25 7.37 11.87 3.87
CA ALA A 25 8.61 11.71 3.12
C ALA A 25 9.63 12.79 3.47
N GLU A 26 9.19 14.05 3.55
CA GLU A 26 10.01 15.20 3.99
C GLU A 26 10.56 14.98 5.41
N LYS A 27 9.69 14.58 6.35
CA LYS A 27 10.10 14.30 7.74
C LYS A 27 11.12 13.16 7.83
N LEU A 28 10.94 12.10 7.03
CA LEU A 28 11.81 10.94 7.02
C LEU A 28 13.04 11.10 6.11
N ARG A 29 13.13 12.20 5.34
CA ARG A 29 14.18 12.46 4.35
C ARG A 29 14.33 11.33 3.33
N ILE A 30 13.21 10.85 2.79
CA ILE A 30 13.17 9.80 1.77
C ILE A 30 12.64 10.33 0.43
N ALA A 31 12.99 9.65 -0.66
CA ALA A 31 12.53 10.00 -2.00
C ALA A 31 11.00 10.07 -2.11
N PHE A 32 10.52 11.05 -2.86
CA PHE A 32 9.11 11.23 -3.18
C PHE A 32 8.99 11.57 -4.66
N ASP A 33 8.60 10.58 -5.46
CA ASP A 33 8.33 10.71 -6.88
C ASP A 33 7.08 9.89 -7.24
N LEU A 34 5.96 10.30 -6.64
CA LEU A 34 4.67 9.70 -6.89
C LEU A 34 3.74 10.75 -7.50
N PRO A 35 3.26 10.58 -8.74
CA PRO A 35 2.27 11.46 -9.33
C PRO A 35 0.90 11.26 -8.66
N LEU A 36 0.00 12.25 -8.77
CA LEU A 36 -1.32 12.16 -8.15
C LEU A 36 -2.15 11.01 -8.71
N GLN A 37 -2.03 10.77 -10.01
CA GLN A 37 -2.74 9.74 -10.77
C GLN A 37 -2.36 8.32 -10.36
N ALA A 38 -1.18 8.13 -9.76
CA ALA A 38 -0.75 6.83 -9.23
C ALA A 38 -1.37 6.53 -7.86
N VAL A 39 -2.07 7.47 -7.23
CA VAL A 39 -2.75 7.25 -5.95
C VAL A 39 -4.16 6.75 -6.20
N ILE A 40 -4.31 5.44 -6.30
CA ILE A 40 -5.61 4.77 -6.44
C ILE A 40 -6.14 4.39 -5.07
N ILE A 41 -7.34 4.85 -4.72
CA ILE A 41 -8.02 4.49 -3.47
C ILE A 41 -9.03 3.39 -3.77
N PRO A 42 -8.78 2.12 -3.39
CA PRO A 42 -9.73 1.04 -3.61
C PRO A 42 -10.94 1.17 -2.68
N THR A 43 -12.09 0.61 -3.08
CA THR A 43 -13.29 0.60 -2.23
C THR A 43 -13.06 -0.21 -0.95
N PHE A 44 -12.31 -1.30 -1.05
CA PHE A 44 -11.95 -2.17 0.05
C PHE A 44 -10.43 -2.20 0.25
N CYS A 45 -9.99 -2.22 1.50
CA CYS A 45 -8.59 -2.32 1.85
C CYS A 45 -8.02 -3.63 1.28
N PRO A 46 -6.95 -3.56 0.46
CA PRO A 46 -6.39 -4.73 -0.20
C PRO A 46 -5.63 -5.68 0.73
N VAL A 47 -5.54 -5.33 2.03
CA VAL A 47 -4.90 -6.11 3.10
C VAL A 47 -5.95 -6.71 4.02
N LEU A 48 -6.75 -5.87 4.70
CA LEU A 48 -7.66 -6.35 5.74
C LEU A 48 -9.08 -6.68 5.23
N ASP A 49 -9.37 -6.37 3.97
CA ASP A 49 -10.68 -6.56 3.33
C ASP A 49 -11.83 -5.83 4.07
N VAL A 50 -11.54 -4.59 4.50
CA VAL A 50 -12.51 -3.68 5.13
C VAL A 50 -12.80 -2.51 4.20
N ARG A 51 -14.04 -2.01 4.18
CA ARG A 51 -14.40 -0.84 3.36
C ARG A 51 -13.60 0.38 3.80
N LEU A 52 -12.91 1.04 2.86
CA LEU A 52 -12.20 2.28 3.17
C LEU A 52 -13.19 3.42 3.33
N VAL A 53 -13.00 4.24 4.37
CA VAL A 53 -13.89 5.35 4.71
C VAL A 53 -13.14 6.67 4.68
N ILE A 54 -13.61 7.59 3.85
CA ILE A 54 -13.16 8.98 3.82
C ILE A 54 -14.05 9.75 4.80
N GLY A 55 -13.55 9.95 6.01
CA GLY A 55 -14.32 10.56 7.11
C GLY A 55 -13.62 11.76 7.74
N GLU A 56 -14.25 12.27 8.80
CA GLU A 56 -13.64 13.27 9.67
C GLU A 56 -12.70 12.60 10.68
N GLY A 57 -11.47 13.09 10.78
CA GLY A 57 -10.47 12.52 11.68
C GLY A 57 -9.77 11.29 11.12
N ARG A 58 -8.99 10.62 11.99
CA ARG A 58 -8.22 9.43 11.64
C ARG A 58 -8.93 8.20 12.20
N LEU A 59 -9.50 7.39 11.33
CA LEU A 59 -10.16 6.13 11.66
C LEU A 59 -9.27 4.94 11.24
N PRO A 60 -9.44 3.75 11.83
CA PRO A 60 -8.75 2.53 11.39
C PRO A 60 -8.96 2.22 9.90
N GLU A 61 -10.13 2.54 9.35
CA GLU A 61 -10.55 2.32 7.96
C GLU A 61 -10.15 3.48 7.03
N SER A 62 -9.53 4.54 7.55
CA SER A 62 -9.11 5.68 6.72
C SER A 62 -8.03 5.27 5.72
N PRO A 63 -8.08 5.78 4.47
CA PRO A 63 -7.06 5.48 3.47
C PRO A 63 -5.70 6.07 3.86
N SER A 64 -4.68 5.23 3.80
CA SER A 64 -3.29 5.50 4.14
C SER A 64 -2.39 4.97 3.04
N LEU A 65 -1.44 5.79 2.57
CA LEU A 65 -0.47 5.36 1.56
C LEU A 65 0.63 4.53 2.23
N ASP A 66 0.71 3.24 1.90
CA ASP A 66 1.77 2.32 2.32
C ASP A 66 2.93 2.35 1.32
N ARG A 67 4.14 2.16 1.85
CA ARG A 67 5.33 1.87 1.05
C ARG A 67 5.53 0.37 1.09
N ILE A 68 5.31 -0.32 -0.03
CA ILE A 68 5.38 -1.78 -0.12
C ILE A 68 6.71 -2.26 0.48
N ASN A 69 7.83 -1.82 -0.11
CA ASN A 69 9.15 -1.96 0.47
C ASN A 69 9.47 -0.70 1.32
N PRO A 70 9.63 -0.84 2.66
CA PRO A 70 9.87 0.29 3.55
C PRO A 70 11.26 0.94 3.37
N ASN A 71 12.19 0.26 2.70
CA ASN A 71 13.54 0.78 2.40
C ASN A 71 13.54 1.71 1.16
N LYS A 72 12.45 1.73 0.38
CA LYS A 72 12.27 2.61 -0.77
C LYS A 72 11.45 3.86 -0.39
N GLY A 73 11.48 4.85 -1.27
CA GLY A 73 10.69 6.07 -1.16
C GLY A 73 9.22 5.88 -1.56
N TYR A 74 8.47 6.99 -1.57
CA TYR A 74 7.15 7.03 -2.18
C TYR A 74 7.31 7.24 -3.69
N VAL A 75 7.45 6.14 -4.43
CA VAL A 75 7.65 6.14 -5.89
C VAL A 75 6.65 5.22 -6.57
N VAL A 76 6.43 5.41 -7.87
CA VAL A 76 5.60 4.53 -8.70
C VAL A 76 6.08 3.08 -8.56
N GLY A 77 5.14 2.14 -8.42
CA GLY A 77 5.44 0.72 -8.22
C GLY A 77 5.88 0.33 -6.80
N ASN A 78 6.04 1.28 -5.87
CA ASN A 78 6.33 0.99 -4.45
C ASN A 78 5.24 1.48 -3.48
N CYS A 79 4.08 1.90 -3.99
CA CYS A 79 3.03 2.48 -3.15
C CYS A 79 1.67 1.82 -3.39
N ARG A 80 0.92 1.59 -2.31
CA ARG A 80 -0.50 1.19 -2.35
C ARG A 80 -1.31 2.00 -1.34
N VAL A 81 -2.59 2.23 -1.61
CA VAL A 81 -3.50 2.75 -0.59
C VAL A 81 -4.11 1.57 0.17
N ILE A 82 -3.87 1.53 1.48
CA ILE A 82 -4.41 0.53 2.40
C ILE A 82 -5.09 1.24 3.59
N SER A 83 -5.76 0.49 4.47
CA SER A 83 -6.36 1.09 5.67
C SER A 83 -5.29 1.55 6.64
N ASP A 84 -5.58 2.57 7.44
CA ASP A 84 -4.66 3.07 8.46
C ASP A 84 -4.32 2.00 9.51
N LYS A 85 -5.27 1.10 9.82
CA LYS A 85 -5.02 -0.08 10.65
C LYS A 85 -3.98 -1.00 10.02
N ALA A 86 -4.16 -1.37 8.75
CA ALA A 86 -3.22 -2.24 8.03
C ALA A 86 -1.82 -1.62 7.97
N ASN A 87 -1.72 -0.32 7.65
CA ASN A 87 -0.45 0.39 7.55
C ASN A 87 0.27 0.48 8.91
N ARG A 88 -0.47 0.61 10.02
CA ARG A 88 0.10 0.56 11.39
C ARG A 88 0.60 -0.83 11.77
N LEU A 89 -0.14 -1.87 11.41
CA LEU A 89 0.26 -3.26 11.67
C LEU A 89 1.52 -3.63 10.87
N LYS A 90 1.58 -3.25 9.59
CA LYS A 90 2.75 -3.45 8.73
C LYS A 90 3.96 -2.64 9.23
N SER A 91 3.77 -1.35 9.49
CA SER A 91 4.85 -0.45 9.93
C SER A 91 6.08 -0.57 9.00
N ASN A 92 7.29 -0.54 9.57
CA ASN A 92 8.55 -0.87 8.88
C ASN A 92 9.01 -2.31 9.17
N LEU A 93 8.10 -3.23 9.51
CA LEU A 93 8.47 -4.63 9.76
C LEU A 93 8.83 -5.33 8.45
N ASP A 94 9.83 -6.20 8.51
CA ASP A 94 10.10 -7.16 7.44
C ASP A 94 9.15 -8.36 7.52
N LEU A 95 9.21 -9.21 6.49
CA LEU A 95 8.34 -10.37 6.37
C LEU A 95 8.54 -11.37 7.52
N ILE A 96 9.76 -11.54 8.02
CA ILE A 96 10.08 -12.45 9.12
C ILE A 96 9.40 -11.97 10.40
N ALA A 97 9.54 -10.69 10.73
CA ALA A 97 8.90 -10.08 11.88
C ALA A 97 7.37 -10.13 11.77
N LEU A 98 6.82 -9.93 10.57
CA LEU A 98 5.38 -10.06 10.33
C LEU A 98 4.88 -11.49 10.56
N LYS A 99 5.60 -12.51 10.06
CA LYS A 99 5.29 -13.93 10.31
C LYS A 99 5.37 -14.26 11.80
N ALA A 100 6.35 -13.71 12.52
CA ALA A 100 6.44 -13.85 13.96
C ALA A 100 5.23 -13.21 14.69
N ARG A 101 4.77 -12.03 14.25
CA ARG A 101 3.57 -11.38 14.80
C ARG A 101 2.29 -12.17 14.52
N ALA A 102 2.18 -12.76 13.33
CA ALA A 102 1.05 -13.63 12.97
C ALA A 102 0.99 -14.89 13.86
N LYS A 103 2.14 -15.47 14.20
CA LYS A 103 2.22 -16.70 15.00
C LYS A 103 2.14 -16.46 16.51
N PHE A 104 2.89 -15.48 17.00
CA PHE A 104 3.14 -15.28 18.45
C PHE A 104 2.58 -13.98 19.01
N GLY A 105 2.04 -13.08 18.17
CA GLY A 105 1.49 -11.80 18.61
C GLY A 105 0.22 -11.92 19.45
N PRO A 106 -0.41 -10.80 19.82
CA PRO A 106 -1.67 -10.78 20.56
C PRO A 106 -2.76 -11.54 19.81
N ALA A 107 -3.50 -12.43 20.50
CA ALA A 107 -4.47 -13.33 19.86
C ALA A 107 -5.48 -12.60 18.96
N GLY A 108 -6.01 -11.47 19.41
CA GLY A 108 -6.96 -10.65 18.64
C GLY A 108 -6.38 -9.95 17.40
N LEU A 109 -5.06 -9.97 17.20
CA LEU A 109 -4.39 -9.37 16.03
C LEU A 109 -3.70 -10.39 15.14
N ARG A 110 -3.59 -11.67 15.55
CA ARG A 110 -2.90 -12.71 14.77
C ARG A 110 -3.47 -12.87 13.36
N GLY A 111 -4.81 -12.87 13.25
CA GLY A 111 -5.50 -12.93 11.95
C GLY A 111 -5.23 -11.72 11.07
N ASP A 112 -5.18 -10.52 11.66
CA ASP A 112 -4.84 -9.31 10.90
C ASP A 112 -3.37 -9.34 10.44
N TYR A 113 -2.46 -9.80 11.28
CA TYR A 113 -1.05 -9.99 10.90
C TYR A 113 -0.88 -11.03 9.80
N ALA A 114 -1.65 -12.13 9.81
CA ALA A 114 -1.63 -13.11 8.73
C ALA A 114 -2.01 -12.47 7.40
N LYS A 115 -3.08 -11.65 7.36
CA LYS A 115 -3.45 -10.89 6.16
C LYS A 115 -2.37 -9.89 5.70
N VAL A 116 -1.65 -9.28 6.65
CA VAL A 116 -0.52 -8.39 6.33
C VAL A 116 0.65 -9.19 5.73
N VAL A 117 0.91 -10.40 6.23
CA VAL A 117 1.90 -11.32 5.64
C VAL A 117 1.51 -11.65 4.20
N ASP A 118 0.27 -12.08 3.95
CA ASP A 118 -0.21 -12.41 2.60
C ASP A 118 -0.07 -11.23 1.63
N TYR A 119 -0.33 -10.01 2.13
CA TYR A 119 -0.14 -8.78 1.38
C TYR A 119 1.34 -8.54 1.02
N VAL A 120 2.27 -8.71 1.95
CA VAL A 120 3.70 -8.51 1.66
C VAL A 120 4.22 -9.61 0.75
N ASP A 121 3.90 -10.87 1.03
CA ASP A 121 4.31 -12.03 0.23
C ASP A 121 3.87 -11.88 -1.25
N ARG A 122 2.64 -11.44 -1.52
CA ARG A 122 2.19 -11.24 -2.93
C ARG A 122 2.88 -10.07 -3.63
N GLU A 123 3.20 -8.98 -2.92
CA GLU A 123 3.91 -7.85 -3.52
C GLU A 123 5.39 -8.19 -3.77
N GLU A 124 6.00 -9.03 -2.93
CA GLU A 124 7.32 -9.62 -3.19
C GLU A 124 7.29 -10.53 -4.41
N LEU A 125 6.24 -11.34 -4.60
CA LEU A 125 6.07 -12.14 -5.81
C LEU A 125 6.00 -11.26 -7.06
N LEU A 126 5.21 -10.18 -7.04
CA LEU A 126 5.16 -9.22 -8.15
C LEU A 126 6.54 -8.62 -8.45
N ALA A 127 7.30 -8.26 -7.42
CA ALA A 127 8.66 -7.76 -7.60
C ALA A 127 9.58 -8.79 -8.25
N GLN A 128 9.47 -10.07 -7.89
CA GLN A 128 10.22 -11.16 -8.52
C GLN A 128 9.82 -11.37 -9.98
N VAL A 129 8.53 -11.30 -10.31
CA VAL A 129 8.05 -11.40 -11.71
C VAL A 129 8.64 -10.26 -12.55
N ARG A 130 8.61 -9.02 -12.04
CA ARG A 130 9.23 -7.86 -12.72
C ARG A 130 10.74 -8.01 -12.88
N GLN A 131 11.43 -8.55 -11.86
CA GLN A 131 12.87 -8.80 -11.95
C GLN A 131 13.20 -9.82 -13.03
N LYS A 132 12.41 -10.89 -13.14
CA LYS A 132 12.59 -11.90 -14.20
C LYS A 132 12.28 -11.34 -15.59
N ALA A 133 11.23 -10.55 -15.74
CA ALA A 133 10.93 -9.87 -17.01
C ALA A 133 12.09 -8.96 -17.43
N ALA A 134 12.63 -8.15 -16.50
CA ALA A 134 13.74 -7.25 -16.77
C ALA A 134 15.08 -7.97 -17.07
N ALA A 135 15.26 -9.20 -16.58
CA ALA A 135 16.44 -10.01 -16.90
C ALA A 135 16.44 -10.54 -18.35
N GLY A 136 15.33 -10.41 -19.08
CA GLY A 136 15.19 -10.84 -20.47
C GLY A 136 14.95 -12.34 -20.63
N GLY A 137 15.14 -12.83 -21.85
CA GLY A 137 14.88 -14.23 -22.24
C GLY A 137 13.56 -14.43 -22.99
N GLY A 138 13.33 -15.66 -23.46
CA GLY A 138 12.23 -15.97 -24.40
C GLY A 138 10.80 -15.75 -23.90
N VAL A 139 10.62 -15.47 -22.61
CA VAL A 139 9.31 -15.24 -21.97
C VAL A 139 9.20 -13.84 -21.32
N ALA A 140 10.17 -12.96 -21.54
CA ALA A 140 10.23 -11.66 -20.86
C ALA A 140 8.98 -10.80 -21.09
N ASP A 141 8.52 -10.71 -22.34
CA ASP A 141 7.34 -9.92 -22.71
C ASP A 141 6.07 -10.45 -22.05
N ASP A 142 5.94 -11.77 -21.92
CA ASP A 142 4.79 -12.38 -21.27
C ASP A 142 4.83 -12.20 -19.76
N LEU A 143 6.02 -12.24 -19.14
CA LEU A 143 6.19 -11.90 -17.73
C LEU A 143 5.86 -10.44 -17.44
N GLU A 144 6.18 -9.50 -18.33
CA GLU A 144 5.82 -8.10 -18.17
C GLU A 144 4.29 -7.92 -18.23
N LYS A 145 3.60 -8.56 -19.18
CA LYS A 145 2.14 -8.57 -19.24
C LYS A 145 1.52 -9.13 -17.96
N VAL A 146 2.08 -10.22 -17.42
CA VAL A 146 1.64 -10.81 -16.15
C VAL A 146 1.87 -9.85 -14.98
N ALA A 147 3.04 -9.22 -14.91
CA ALA A 147 3.36 -8.26 -13.86
C ALA A 147 2.41 -7.06 -13.87
N ASP A 148 2.09 -6.53 -15.05
CA ASP A 148 1.16 -5.42 -15.20
C ASP A 148 -0.27 -5.81 -14.82
N TRP A 149 -0.70 -7.03 -15.18
CA TRP A 149 -2.00 -7.54 -14.75
C TRP A 149 -2.06 -7.68 -13.22
N LEU A 150 -1.03 -8.25 -12.60
CA LEU A 150 -0.91 -8.40 -11.15
C LEU A 150 -0.91 -7.04 -10.44
N ASP A 151 -0.12 -6.08 -10.94
CA ASP A 151 -0.02 -4.73 -10.36
C ASP A 151 -1.38 -4.02 -10.36
N ARG A 152 -2.11 -4.09 -11.48
CA ARG A 152 -3.48 -3.56 -11.59
C ARG A 152 -4.42 -4.26 -10.62
N ARG A 153 -4.36 -5.59 -10.54
CA ARG A 153 -5.20 -6.40 -9.65
C ARG A 153 -4.94 -6.12 -8.17
N PHE A 154 -3.68 -5.92 -7.78
CA PHE A 154 -3.30 -5.63 -6.39
C PHE A 154 -3.62 -4.19 -5.99
N THR A 155 -3.51 -3.25 -6.94
CA THR A 155 -3.85 -1.83 -6.74
C THR A 155 -5.34 -1.62 -6.50
N ASN A 156 -6.20 -2.28 -7.28
CA ASN A 156 -7.65 -2.07 -7.22
C ASN A 156 -8.34 -2.76 -6.02
N GLY A 157 -7.60 -3.57 -5.26
CA GLY A 157 -8.14 -4.31 -4.13
C GLY A 157 -9.09 -5.45 -4.52
N PRO A 158 -9.74 -6.10 -3.55
CA PRO A 158 -10.66 -7.21 -3.83
C PRO A 158 -11.91 -6.72 -4.55
N VAL A 159 -12.33 -7.46 -5.59
CA VAL A 159 -13.63 -7.29 -6.24
C VAL A 159 -14.64 -8.09 -5.43
N ARG A 160 -15.74 -7.45 -5.03
CA ARG A 160 -16.88 -8.09 -4.35
C ARG A 160 -18.10 -8.02 -5.24
#